data_AF-A0A2W6ISR6-F1
#
_entry.id   AF-A0A2W6ISR6-F1
#
_cell.length_a   1.000
_cell.length_b   1.000
_cell.length_c   1.000
_cell.angle_alpha   90.00
_cell.angle_beta   90.00
_cell.angle_gamma   90.00
#
_symmetry.space_group_name_H-M   'P 1'
#
loop_
_entity.id
_entity.type
_entity.pdbx_description
1 polymer ?
#
loop_
_entity_poly.entity_id
_entity_poly.type
_entity_poly.pdbx_seq_one_letter_code
_entity_poly.pdbx_strand_id
1 'polypeptide(L)'
;MADTARALFEVNPGLLVTSAQASDAAGVQGWRKRQTMRRTLHDLVNAGYLAKDGTGEVATFQATGNGMRRKFLTPEERVERTREINRASKARARAARLAAEPRIEKMTINRSRVAQRSGLAPAKAWGKEKDGQRPAETVEEFMARGGKVQRLTATWEQAA
;
A
#
# COMPACT_ATOMS: atom_id res chain seq x y z
N MET A 1 -13.71 -10.80 26.88
CA MET A 1 -12.65 -11.53 26.14
C MET A 1 -11.50 -11.94 27.06
N ALA A 2 -10.95 -11.03 27.89
CA ALA A 2 -9.90 -11.41 28.85
C ALA A 2 -10.39 -12.48 29.84
N ASP A 3 -11.59 -12.31 30.41
CA ASP A 3 -12.18 -13.29 31.33
C ASP A 3 -12.47 -14.63 30.66
N THR A 4 -12.90 -14.60 29.38
CA THR A 4 -13.16 -15.81 28.59
C THR A 4 -11.88 -16.60 28.33
N ALA A 5 -10.79 -15.92 27.95
CA ALA A 5 -9.49 -16.55 27.79
C ALA A 5 -8.96 -17.08 29.12
N ARG A 6 -9.16 -16.34 30.21
CA ARG A 6 -8.73 -16.73 31.54
C ARG A 6 -9.46 -17.98 32.03
N ALA A 7 -10.79 -18.00 31.95
CA ALA A 7 -11.61 -19.14 32.33
C ALA A 7 -11.19 -20.42 31.60
N LEU A 8 -10.83 -20.34 30.31
CA LEU A 8 -10.34 -21.48 29.54
C LEU A 8 -9.11 -22.14 30.18
N PHE A 9 -8.14 -21.34 30.64
CA PHE A 9 -6.91 -21.82 31.27
C PHE A 9 -7.06 -22.11 32.77
N GLU A 10 -8.03 -21.51 33.45
CA GLU A 10 -8.36 -21.86 34.85
C GLU A 10 -9.05 -23.23 34.95
N VAL A 11 -9.95 -23.53 33.99
CA VAL A 11 -10.57 -24.86 33.88
C VAL A 11 -9.55 -25.92 33.46
N ASN A 12 -8.53 -25.53 32.68
CA ASN A 12 -7.52 -26.45 32.15
C ASN A 12 -6.10 -25.91 32.38
N PRO A 13 -5.55 -26.03 33.60
CA PRO A 13 -4.24 -25.45 33.95
C PRO A 13 -3.05 -26.07 33.20
N GLY A 14 -3.20 -27.28 32.66
CA GLY A 14 -2.20 -27.94 31.81
C GLY A 14 -2.38 -27.71 30.30
N LEU A 15 -3.33 -26.87 29.89
CA LEU A 15 -3.67 -26.72 28.48
C LEU A 15 -2.56 -25.99 27.72
N LEU A 16 -2.08 -26.63 26.66
CA LEU A 16 -1.12 -26.07 25.71
C LEU A 16 -1.78 -25.96 24.35
N VAL A 17 -2.09 -24.73 23.94
CA VAL A 17 -2.90 -24.46 22.75
C VAL A 17 -2.34 -23.30 21.93
N THR A 18 -2.54 -23.38 20.62
CA THR A 18 -2.31 -22.24 19.71
C THR A 18 -3.41 -21.19 19.85
N SER A 19 -3.21 -19.99 19.31
CA SER A 19 -4.26 -18.95 19.33
C SER A 19 -5.54 -19.34 18.58
N ALA A 20 -5.43 -20.17 17.54
CA ALA A 20 -6.58 -20.68 16.80
C ALA A 20 -7.39 -21.66 17.67
N GLN A 21 -6.71 -22.66 18.23
CA GLN A 21 -7.30 -23.65 19.13
C GLN A 21 -7.91 -23.00 20.37
N ALA A 22 -7.26 -21.99 20.96
CA ALA A 22 -7.82 -21.25 22.10
C ALA A 22 -9.10 -20.48 21.71
N SER A 23 -9.18 -19.96 20.48
CA SER A 23 -10.40 -19.31 19.99
C SER A 23 -11.51 -20.32 19.76
N ASP A 24 -11.19 -21.49 19.21
CA ASP A 24 -12.14 -22.58 18.96
C ASP A 24 -12.68 -23.16 20.28
N ALA A 25 -11.79 -23.44 21.25
CA ALA A 25 -12.15 -23.94 22.57
C ALA A 25 -13.00 -22.95 23.39
N ALA A 26 -12.81 -21.65 23.17
CA ALA A 26 -13.64 -20.60 23.77
C ALA A 26 -14.94 -20.32 22.98
N GLY A 27 -15.23 -21.06 21.91
CA GLY A 27 -16.41 -20.87 21.07
C GLY A 27 -16.44 -19.55 20.31
N VAL A 28 -15.27 -18.91 20.09
CA VAL A 28 -15.18 -17.57 19.51
C VAL A 28 -15.22 -17.64 17.98
N GLN A 29 -16.37 -17.27 17.43
CA GLN A 29 -16.57 -17.20 15.98
C GLN A 29 -16.40 -15.78 15.42
N GLY A 30 -15.88 -15.71 14.19
CA GLY A 30 -15.67 -14.47 13.43
C GLY A 30 -14.27 -13.85 13.57
N TRP A 31 -13.72 -13.40 12.44
CA TRP A 31 -12.37 -12.84 12.30
C TRP A 31 -12.02 -11.78 13.37
N ARG A 32 -12.89 -10.77 13.55
CA ARG A 32 -12.62 -9.68 14.51
C ARG A 32 -12.50 -10.19 15.95
N LYS A 33 -13.36 -11.13 16.35
CA LYS A 33 -13.32 -11.68 17.72
C LYS A 33 -12.11 -12.59 17.93
N ARG A 34 -11.70 -13.36 16.91
CA ARG A 34 -10.44 -14.14 16.93
C ARG A 34 -9.21 -13.25 17.03
N GLN A 35 -9.19 -12.11 16.33
CA GLN A 35 -8.10 -11.12 16.47
C GLN A 35 -8.07 -10.50 17.87
N THR A 36 -9.23 -10.16 18.44
CA THR A 36 -9.33 -9.70 19.83
C THR A 36 -8.83 -10.78 20.80
N MET A 37 -9.19 -12.05 20.57
CA MET A 37 -8.74 -13.19 21.37
C MET A 37 -7.21 -13.33 21.35
N ARG A 38 -6.61 -13.33 20.15
CA ARG A 38 -5.16 -13.37 19.96
C ARG A 38 -4.47 -12.24 20.71
N ARG A 39 -5.02 -11.02 20.63
CA ARG A 39 -4.48 -9.87 21.35
C ARG A 39 -4.57 -10.04 22.87
N THR A 40 -5.71 -10.52 23.40
CA THR A 40 -5.86 -10.79 24.83
C THR A 40 -4.90 -11.88 25.34
N LEU A 41 -4.59 -12.90 24.53
CA LEU A 41 -3.56 -13.90 24.89
C LEU A 41 -2.18 -13.24 25.05
N HIS A 42 -1.80 -12.35 24.13
CA HIS A 42 -0.56 -11.59 24.27
C HIS A 42 -0.56 -10.64 25.49
N ASP A 43 -1.70 -10.03 25.82
CA ASP A 43 -1.82 -9.20 27.03
C ASP A 43 -1.63 -10.06 28.29
N LEU A 44 -2.19 -11.27 28.32
CA LEU A 44 -2.03 -12.23 29.43
C LEU A 44 -0.58 -12.72 29.57
N VAL A 45 0.14 -12.90 28.45
CA VAL A 45 1.59 -13.21 28.46
C VAL A 45 2.37 -12.02 29.02
N ASN A 46 2.08 -10.80 28.58
CA ASN A 46 2.73 -9.60 29.09
C ASN A 46 2.43 -9.35 30.59
N ALA A 47 1.27 -9.80 31.07
CA ALA A 47 0.90 -9.79 32.48
C ALA A 47 1.56 -10.90 33.30
N GLY A 48 2.25 -11.85 32.66
CA GLY A 48 2.94 -12.97 33.31
C GLY A 48 2.02 -14.12 33.70
N TYR A 49 0.78 -14.15 33.22
CA TYR A 49 -0.18 -15.23 33.50
C TYR A 49 0.07 -16.44 32.59
N LEU A 50 0.32 -16.18 31.30
CA LEU A 50 0.62 -17.20 30.30
C LEU A 50 2.10 -17.16 29.90
N ALA A 51 2.67 -18.32 29.62
CA ALA A 51 3.90 -18.48 28.86
C ALA A 51 3.53 -18.59 27.39
N LYS A 52 4.37 -18.03 26.53
CA LYS A 52 4.26 -18.16 25.08
C LYS A 52 5.54 -18.78 24.56
N ASP A 53 5.39 -19.93 23.92
CA ASP A 53 6.49 -20.61 23.24
C ASP A 53 6.31 -20.52 21.72
N GLY A 54 7.40 -20.24 21.01
CA GLY A 54 7.41 -20.12 19.55
C GLY A 54 6.94 -18.77 18.99
N THR A 55 6.82 -18.74 17.66
CA THR A 55 6.59 -17.53 16.86
C THR A 55 5.44 -17.71 15.87
N GLY A 56 4.75 -16.61 15.54
CA GLY A 56 3.71 -16.63 14.52
C GLY A 56 2.44 -17.37 14.95
N GLU A 57 1.85 -18.12 14.03
CA GLU A 57 0.60 -18.86 14.22
C GLU A 57 0.78 -20.18 14.99
N VAL A 58 1.99 -20.75 14.93
CA VAL A 58 2.37 -21.98 15.66
C VAL A 58 2.73 -21.67 17.11
N ALA A 59 2.63 -20.41 17.53
CA ALA A 59 2.87 -20.03 18.92
C ALA A 59 1.87 -20.73 19.85
N THR A 60 2.40 -21.43 20.84
CA THR A 60 1.63 -22.11 21.87
C THR A 60 1.58 -21.27 23.14
N PHE A 61 0.48 -21.38 23.86
CA PHE A 61 0.21 -20.66 25.09
C PHE A 61 -0.11 -21.67 26.19
N GLN A 62 0.51 -21.50 27.35
CA GLN A 62 0.32 -22.34 28.53
C GLN A 62 0.18 -21.49 29.79
N ALA A 63 -0.66 -21.91 30.73
CA ALA A 63 -0.76 -21.26 32.03
C ALA A 63 0.52 -21.51 32.85
N THR A 64 1.08 -20.45 33.43
CA THR A 64 2.33 -20.56 34.20
C THR A 64 2.10 -20.92 35.67
N GLY A 65 0.85 -20.93 36.13
CA GLY A 65 0.50 -21.04 37.55
C GLY A 65 0.84 -19.79 38.37
N ASN A 66 1.49 -18.79 37.77
CA ASN A 66 1.79 -17.52 38.43
C ASN A 66 0.57 -16.59 38.37
N GLY A 67 0.34 -15.87 39.47
CA GLY A 67 -0.60 -14.75 39.49
C GLY A 67 -0.16 -13.63 38.52
N MET A 68 -1.12 -12.79 38.11
CA MET A 68 -0.83 -11.67 37.21
C MET A 68 0.12 -10.67 37.87
N ARG A 69 1.33 -10.54 37.33
CA ARG A 69 2.37 -9.62 37.80
C ARG A 69 2.12 -8.17 37.37
N ARG A 70 1.29 -7.93 36.34
CA ARG A 70 0.96 -6.58 35.84
C ARG A 70 -0.55 -6.41 35.69
N LYS A 71 -1.05 -5.21 36.02
CA LYS A 71 -2.42 -4.78 35.71
C LYS A 71 -2.59 -4.75 34.18
N PHE A 72 -3.72 -5.25 33.68
CA PHE A 72 -4.05 -5.13 32.25
C PHE A 72 -4.08 -3.66 31.86
N LEU A 73 -3.41 -3.31 30.75
CA LEU A 73 -3.55 -1.98 30.17
C LEU A 73 -5.01 -1.74 29.81
N THR A 74 -5.58 -0.64 30.29
CA THR A 74 -6.94 -0.23 29.95
C THR A 74 -7.04 0.06 28.44
N PRO A 75 -8.26 0.06 27.85
CA PRO A 75 -8.44 0.42 26.45
C PRO A 75 -7.81 1.78 26.08
N GLU A 76 -7.84 2.73 27.00
CA GLU A 76 -7.33 4.09 26.83
C GLU A 76 -5.79 4.12 26.85
N GLU A 77 -5.17 3.46 27.83
CA GLU A 77 -3.72 3.30 27.93
C GLU A 77 -3.14 2.58 26.70
N ARG A 78 -3.91 1.67 26.08
CA ARG A 78 -3.52 1.01 24.83
C ARG A 78 -3.49 1.98 23.65
N VAL A 79 -4.48 2.87 23.55
CA VAL A 79 -4.53 3.88 22.48
C VAL A 79 -3.37 4.84 22.65
N GLU A 80 -3.10 5.27 23.88
CA GLU A 80 -1.98 6.15 24.20
C GLU A 80 -0.64 5.52 23.87
N ARG A 81 -0.39 4.28 24.33
CA ARG A 81 0.85 3.56 24.00
C ARG A 81 1.03 3.33 22.50
N THR A 82 -0.07 3.08 21.78
CA THR A 82 -0.02 2.98 20.31
C THR A 82 0.37 4.32 19.68
N ARG A 83 -0.17 5.43 20.19
CA ARG A 83 0.22 6.78 19.76
C ARG A 83 1.69 7.05 20.05
N GLU A 84 2.19 6.66 21.22
CA GLU A 84 3.61 6.81 21.58
C GLU A 84 4.53 6.01 20.67
N ILE A 85 4.23 4.73 20.41
CA ILE A 85 4.99 3.89 19.49
C ILE A 85 4.98 4.50 18.09
N ASN A 86 3.84 5.00 17.63
CA ASN A 86 3.73 5.68 16.33
C ASN A 86 4.51 6.99 16.30
N ARG A 87 4.51 7.78 17.37
CA ARG A 87 5.34 9.00 17.50
C ARG A 87 6.81 8.64 17.46
N ALA A 88 7.25 7.65 18.22
CA ALA A 88 8.64 7.18 18.24
C ALA A 88 9.08 6.64 16.87
N SER A 89 8.23 5.85 16.21
CA SER A 89 8.49 5.35 14.85
C SER A 89 8.61 6.49 13.84
N LYS A 90 7.69 7.46 13.86
CA LYS A 90 7.77 8.67 13.02
C LYS A 90 9.00 9.51 13.33
N ALA A 91 9.38 9.65 14.59
CA ALA A 91 10.59 10.36 15.00
C ALA A 91 11.85 9.68 14.47
N ARG A 92 11.95 8.35 14.57
CA ARG A 92 13.04 7.56 13.98
C ARG A 92 13.08 7.69 12.46
N ALA A 93 11.94 7.61 11.78
CA ALA A 93 11.87 7.79 10.33
C ALA A 93 12.30 9.19 9.89
N ARG A 94 11.94 10.24 10.65
CA ARG A 94 12.40 11.62 10.42
C ARG A 94 13.90 11.75 10.65
N ALA A 95 14.42 11.22 11.76
CA ALA A 95 15.86 11.22 12.04
C ALA A 95 16.65 10.50 10.94
N ALA A 96 16.18 9.34 10.48
CA ALA A 96 16.78 8.61 9.36
C ALA A 96 16.75 9.40 8.06
N ARG A 97 15.66 10.15 7.78
CA ARG A 97 15.55 11.00 6.59
C ARG A 97 16.49 12.21 6.64
N LEU A 98 16.71 12.78 7.83
CA LEU A 98 17.65 13.88 8.02
C LEU A 98 19.12 13.42 7.98
N ALA A 99 19.40 12.19 8.45
CA ALA A 99 20.72 11.59 8.40
C ALA A 99 21.08 11.02 7.02
N ALA A 100 20.09 10.75 6.16
CA ALA A 100 20.33 10.34 4.79
C ALA A 100 20.88 11.53 3.98
N GLU A 101 21.98 11.31 3.26
CA GLU A 101 22.51 12.27 2.29
C GLU A 101 21.42 12.70 1.30
N PRO A 102 21.44 13.96 0.82
CA PRO A 102 20.47 14.44 -0.15
C PRO A 102 20.49 13.52 -1.37
N ARG A 103 19.40 12.78 -1.55
CA ARG A 103 19.22 11.90 -2.70
C ARG A 103 19.32 12.76 -3.95
N ILE A 104 20.42 12.64 -4.69
CA ILE A 104 20.62 13.34 -5.97
C ILE A 104 19.42 12.98 -6.84
N GLU A 105 18.53 13.94 -7.06
CA GLU A 105 17.33 13.71 -7.85
C GLU A 105 17.74 13.27 -9.25
N LYS A 106 17.23 12.11 -9.70
CA LYS A 106 17.48 11.60 -11.05
C LYS A 106 17.12 12.63 -12.14
N MET A 107 16.22 13.56 -11.83
CA MET A 107 15.88 14.69 -12.70
C MET A 107 17.03 15.67 -12.93
N THR A 108 17.86 15.95 -11.92
CA THR A 108 19.00 16.88 -12.04
C THR A 108 20.10 16.27 -12.92
N ILE A 109 20.36 14.97 -12.78
CA ILE A 109 21.30 14.22 -13.64
C ILE A 109 20.81 14.17 -15.09
N ASN A 110 19.49 14.03 -15.30
CA ASN A 110 18.92 14.08 -16.65
C ASN A 110 18.96 15.49 -17.25
N ARG A 111 18.74 16.55 -16.47
CA ARG A 111 18.88 17.94 -16.95
C ARG A 111 20.31 18.26 -17.39
N SER A 112 21.31 17.87 -16.60
CA SER A 112 22.72 18.09 -16.99
C SER A 112 23.10 17.25 -18.21
N ARG A 113 22.66 15.99 -18.31
CA ARG A 113 22.87 15.14 -19.49
C ARG A 113 22.13 15.62 -20.73
N VAL A 114 20.92 16.15 -20.59
CA VAL A 114 20.14 16.74 -21.69
C VAL A 114 20.81 18.02 -22.18
N ALA A 115 21.29 18.88 -21.27
CA ALA A 115 22.04 20.09 -21.63
C ALA A 115 23.37 19.76 -22.34
N GLN A 116 24.07 18.72 -21.92
CA GLN A 116 25.27 18.24 -22.63
C GLN A 116 24.95 17.67 -24.02
N ARG A 117 23.80 17.00 -24.17
CA ARG A 117 23.37 16.38 -25.44
C ARG A 117 22.71 17.35 -26.41
N SER A 118 22.13 18.46 -25.96
CA SER A 118 21.52 19.45 -26.85
C SER A 118 22.54 20.15 -27.75
N GLY A 119 23.79 20.26 -27.31
CA GLY A 119 24.90 20.76 -28.14
C GLY A 119 25.44 19.73 -29.16
N LEU A 120 25.03 18.46 -29.05
CA LEU A 120 25.45 17.36 -29.92
C LEU A 120 24.32 16.89 -30.86
N ALA A 121 23.14 17.52 -30.77
CA ALA A 121 22.04 17.20 -31.66
C ALA A 121 22.43 17.64 -33.09
N PRO A 122 22.42 16.74 -34.09
CA PRO A 122 22.63 17.15 -35.46
C PRO A 122 21.58 18.20 -35.84
N ALA A 123 22.01 19.26 -36.50
CA ALA A 123 21.10 20.25 -37.06
C ALA A 123 19.99 19.50 -37.81
N LYS A 124 18.73 19.79 -37.47
CA LYS A 124 17.58 19.16 -38.13
C LYS A 124 17.81 19.22 -39.63
N ALA A 125 17.73 18.06 -40.30
CA ALA A 125 17.79 18.01 -41.75
C ALA A 125 16.76 19.00 -42.31
N TRP A 126 17.26 19.93 -43.11
CA TRP A 126 16.48 20.92 -43.85
C TRP A 126 15.31 20.19 -44.55
N GLY A 127 14.07 20.65 -44.35
CA GLY A 127 12.90 20.06 -45.04
C GLY A 127 11.76 19.52 -44.17
N LYS A 128 11.75 19.76 -42.85
CA LYS A 128 10.52 19.67 -42.04
C LYS A 128 10.00 21.06 -41.70
N GLU A 129 9.93 21.93 -42.70
CA GLU A 129 9.12 23.13 -42.59
C GLU A 129 7.65 22.73 -42.76
N LYS A 130 6.83 23.23 -41.84
CA LYS A 130 5.38 23.10 -41.86
C LYS A 130 4.75 23.82 -43.07
N ASP A 131 5.56 24.57 -43.81
CA ASP A 131 5.20 25.46 -44.92
C ASP A 131 5.17 24.77 -46.29
N GLY A 132 5.42 23.45 -46.34
CA GLY A 132 5.23 22.64 -47.55
C GLY A 132 3.78 22.24 -47.84
N GLN A 133 2.86 22.51 -46.91
CA GLN A 133 1.43 22.36 -47.20
C GLN A 133 0.96 23.62 -47.94
N ARG A 134 0.72 23.49 -49.25
CA ARG A 134 -0.12 24.47 -49.95
C ARG A 134 -1.44 24.62 -49.18
N PRO A 135 -1.98 25.84 -49.01
CA PRO A 135 -3.28 26.02 -48.39
C PRO A 135 -4.29 25.13 -49.13
N ALA A 136 -5.21 24.50 -48.37
CA ALA A 136 -6.20 23.61 -48.97
C ALA A 136 -7.02 24.38 -50.00
N GLU A 137 -6.88 24.03 -51.28
CA GLU A 137 -7.65 24.61 -52.38
C GLU A 137 -9.10 24.13 -52.29
N THR A 138 -10.03 25.04 -52.53
CA THR A 138 -11.46 24.69 -52.68
C THR A 138 -11.69 23.92 -53.97
N VAL A 139 -12.82 23.19 -54.04
CA VAL A 139 -13.20 22.42 -55.23
C VAL A 139 -13.33 23.32 -56.47
N GLU A 140 -13.79 24.55 -56.29
CA GLU A 140 -13.94 25.55 -57.36
C GLU A 140 -12.58 26.01 -57.90
N GLU A 141 -11.64 26.30 -57.02
CA GLU A 141 -10.26 26.67 -57.39
C GLU A 141 -9.54 25.51 -58.10
N PHE A 142 -9.77 24.27 -57.66
CA PHE A 142 -9.21 23.08 -58.30
C PHE A 142 -9.77 22.85 -59.72
N MET A 143 -11.08 23.08 -59.93
CA MET A 143 -11.69 22.99 -61.26
C MET A 143 -11.23 24.14 -62.18
N ALA A 144 -11.08 25.36 -61.65
CA ALA A 144 -10.58 26.51 -62.40
C ALA A 144 -9.14 26.30 -62.93
N ARG A 145 -8.34 25.48 -62.25
CA ARG A 145 -7.00 25.06 -62.70
C ARG A 145 -7.02 23.91 -63.73
N GLY A 146 -8.20 23.51 -64.21
CA GLY A 146 -8.39 22.42 -65.16
C GLY A 146 -8.45 21.03 -64.52
N GLY A 147 -8.59 20.95 -63.20
CA GLY A 147 -8.83 19.69 -62.49
C GLY A 147 -10.21 19.12 -62.81
N LYS A 148 -10.32 17.79 -62.85
CA LYS A 148 -11.61 17.10 -62.99
C LYS A 148 -11.99 16.46 -61.65
N VAL A 149 -13.21 16.73 -61.19
CA VAL A 149 -13.75 16.16 -59.96
C VAL A 149 -14.75 15.07 -60.35
N GLN A 150 -14.59 13.87 -59.80
CA GLN A 150 -15.54 12.78 -59.95
C GLN A 150 -16.29 12.60 -58.64
N ARG A 151 -17.61 12.84 -58.65
CA ARG A 151 -18.45 12.53 -57.49
C ARG A 151 -18.86 11.06 -57.55
N LEU A 152 -18.44 10.30 -56.56
CA LEU A 152 -18.95 8.95 -56.33
C LEU A 152 -20.08 9.07 -55.31
N THR A 153 -21.31 8.81 -55.73
CA THR A 153 -22.45 8.72 -54.82
C THR A 153 -22.28 7.48 -53.96
N ALA A 154 -22.28 7.66 -52.65
CA ALA A 154 -22.25 6.56 -51.71
C ALA A 154 -23.63 5.87 -51.68
N THR A 155 -23.65 4.56 -51.40
CA THR A 155 -24.87 3.74 -51.47
C THR A 155 -25.98 4.17 -50.51
N TRP A 156 -25.67 4.95 -49.46
CA TRP A 156 -26.65 5.51 -48.53
C TRP A 156 -27.25 6.85 -48.98
N GLU A 157 -26.71 7.50 -50.01
CA GLU A 157 -27.28 8.72 -50.61
C GLU A 157 -28.38 8.40 -51.65
N GLN A 158 -28.55 7.13 -52.03
CA GLN A 158 -29.56 6.68 -53.01
C GLN A 158 -30.89 6.22 -52.39
N ALA A 159 -30.99 6.11 -51.06
CA ALA A 159 -32.17 5.60 -50.36
C ALA A 159 -32.95 6.71 -49.64
N ALA A 160 -33.26 7.79 -50.35
CA ALA A 160 -34.18 8.85 -49.92
C ALA A 160 -35.23 9.10 -51.00
#